data_AF-A0A0F9BVL5-F1
#
_entry.id   AF-A0A0F9BVL5-F1
#
_cell.length_a   1.000
_cell.length_b   1.000
_cell.length_c   1.000
_cell.angle_alpha   90.00
_cell.angle_beta   90.00
_cell.angle_gamma   90.00
#
_symmetry.space_group_name_H-M   'P 1'
#
loop_
_entity.id
_entity.type
_entity.pdbx_description
1 polymer ?
#
loop_
_entity_poly.entity_id
_entity_poly.type
_entity_poly.pdbx_seq_one_letter_code
_entity_poly.pdbx_strand_id
1 'polypeptide(L)'
;MIRFINLTGQIFIDDPEPHFAWFTTITDEFLEFNGSYEWNTWEECKEDVRAHCLKNNMGSDDTNKYIERLKRLHQGNKELLQPPGV
;
A
#
# COMPACT_ATOMS: atom_id res chain seq x y z
N MET A 1 10.10 4.95 8.89
CA MET A 1 9.45 5.64 7.75
C MET A 1 8.80 4.60 6.84
N ILE A 2 7.57 4.83 6.38
CA ILE A 2 6.87 3.94 5.42
C ILE A 2 7.13 4.46 4.00
N ARG A 3 7.44 3.55 3.08
CA ARG A 3 7.71 3.82 1.67
C ARG A 3 6.73 3.04 0.79
N PHE A 4 6.26 3.70 -0.26
CA PHE A 4 5.50 3.07 -1.33
C PHE A 4 6.47 2.38 -2.30
N ILE A 5 6.16 1.14 -2.69
CA ILE A 5 6.93 0.38 -3.66
C ILE A 5 6.00 0.03 -4.83
N ASN A 6 6.34 0.50 -6.04
CA ASN A 6 5.66 0.08 -7.26
C ASN A 6 6.28 -1.23 -7.76
N LEU A 7 5.49 -2.28 -7.82
CA LEU A 7 5.93 -3.61 -8.27
C LEU A 7 5.58 -3.89 -9.75
N THR A 8 4.69 -3.07 -10.33
CA THR A 8 4.23 -3.14 -11.73
C THR A 8 5.37 -3.17 -12.77
N GLY A 9 6.56 -2.66 -12.44
CA GLY A 9 7.72 -2.66 -13.35
C GLY A 9 8.74 -3.77 -13.13
N GLN A 10 8.61 -4.58 -12.06
CA GLN A 10 9.64 -5.54 -11.63
C GLN A 10 9.12 -6.98 -11.51
N ILE A 11 7.80 -7.19 -11.55
CA ILE A 11 7.15 -8.48 -11.29
C ILE A 11 6.29 -8.84 -12.52
N PHE A 12 6.90 -9.62 -13.43
CA PHE A 12 6.34 -10.42 -14.53
C PHE A 12 5.87 -9.76 -15.85
N ILE A 13 6.40 -10.34 -16.95
CA ILE A 13 5.95 -10.24 -18.34
C ILE A 13 4.60 -10.96 -18.55
N ASP A 14 4.10 -11.68 -17.53
CA ASP A 14 2.94 -12.59 -17.61
C ASP A 14 1.73 -12.18 -16.75
N ASP A 15 1.87 -11.21 -15.82
CA ASP A 15 0.74 -10.68 -15.05
C ASP A 15 0.64 -9.16 -15.26
N PRO A 16 -0.30 -8.69 -16.11
CA PRO A 16 -0.39 -7.27 -16.49
C PRO A 16 -0.99 -6.40 -15.38
N GLU A 17 -1.38 -6.96 -14.24
CA GLU A 17 -2.03 -6.21 -13.19
C GLU A 17 -1.02 -5.36 -12.37
N PRO A 18 -1.34 -4.10 -12.08
CA PRO A 18 -0.42 -3.23 -11.35
C PRO A 18 -0.36 -3.60 -9.88
N HIS A 19 0.75 -4.20 -9.44
CA HIS A 19 1.00 -4.51 -8.03
C HIS A 19 1.76 -3.37 -7.31
N PHE A 20 1.43 -3.14 -6.04
CA PHE A 20 2.21 -2.29 -5.14
C PHE A 20 2.32 -2.86 -3.73
N ALA A 21 3.34 -2.44 -3.00
CA ALA A 21 3.59 -2.85 -1.62
C ALA A 21 4.03 -1.67 -0.73
N TRP A 22 4.03 -1.90 0.58
CA TRP A 22 4.51 -0.95 1.59
C TRP A 22 5.74 -1.49 2.29
N PHE A 23 6.79 -0.68 2.39
CA PHE A 23 8.03 -1.03 3.09
C PHE A 23 8.25 -0.13 4.29
N THR A 24 8.54 -0.71 5.46
CA THR A 24 8.88 0.06 6.66
C THR A 24 10.37 -0.01 6.95
N THR A 25 11.01 1.15 6.96
CA THR A 25 12.43 1.31 7.36
C THR A 25 12.65 1.21 8.87
N ILE A 26 11.60 1.00 9.67
CA ILE A 26 11.73 0.81 11.12
C ILE A 26 12.07 -0.65 11.42
N THR A 27 11.39 -1.59 10.77
CA THR A 27 11.63 -3.02 10.93
C THR A 27 12.39 -3.65 9.76
N ASP A 28 12.67 -2.87 8.71
CA ASP A 28 13.32 -3.33 7.47
C ASP A 28 12.53 -4.42 6.73
N GLU A 29 11.20 -4.34 6.80
CA GLU A 29 10.28 -5.37 6.30
C GLU A 29 9.15 -4.76 5.44
N PHE A 30 8.56 -5.61 4.61
CA PHE A 30 7.28 -5.31 3.97
C PHE A 30 6.16 -5.38 5.01
N LEU A 31 5.24 -4.41 4.95
CA LEU A 31 4.07 -4.43 5.80
C LEU A 31 3.12 -5.52 5.34
N GLU A 32 2.73 -6.38 6.28
CA GLU A 32 1.69 -7.37 6.09
C GLU A 32 0.37 -6.85 6.66
N PHE A 33 -0.65 -6.78 5.82
CA PHE A 33 -2.01 -6.56 6.27
C PHE A 33 -2.85 -7.77 5.92
N ASN A 34 -3.42 -8.40 6.94
CA ASN A 34 -4.34 -9.54 6.78
C ASN A 34 -3.78 -10.72 5.95
N GLY A 35 -2.46 -10.96 6.00
CA GLY A 35 -1.80 -12.03 5.21
C GLY A 35 -1.30 -11.59 3.83
N SER A 36 -1.58 -10.36 3.41
CA SER A 36 -1.16 -9.79 2.13
C SER A 36 0.01 -8.82 2.31
N TYR A 37 1.01 -8.89 1.42
CA TYR A 37 2.13 -7.94 1.35
C TYR A 37 2.04 -6.98 0.16
N GLU A 38 1.18 -7.29 -0.81
CA GLU A 38 0.99 -6.55 -2.05
C GLU A 38 -0.49 -6.48 -2.43
N TRP A 39 -0.85 -5.45 -3.20
CA TRP A 39 -2.22 -5.18 -3.62
C TRP A 39 -2.27 -4.64 -5.05
N ASN A 40 -3.38 -4.92 -5.74
CA ASN A 40 -3.59 -4.48 -7.12
C ASN A 40 -4.37 -3.16 -7.13
N THR A 41 -5.28 -3.03 -6.17
CA THR A 41 -6.09 -1.84 -5.99
C THR A 41 -5.95 -1.23 -4.60
N TRP A 42 -6.20 0.08 -4.52
CA TRP A 42 -6.24 0.77 -3.23
C TRP A 42 -7.36 0.25 -2.32
N GLU A 43 -8.49 -0.17 -2.89
CA GLU A 43 -9.62 -0.67 -2.09
C GLU A 43 -9.31 -2.02 -1.45
N GLU A 44 -8.62 -2.94 -2.14
CA GLU A 44 -8.11 -4.17 -1.52
C GLU A 44 -7.19 -3.86 -0.33
N CYS A 45 -6.18 -3.01 -0.54
CA CYS A 45 -5.26 -2.60 0.52
C CYS A 45 -6.00 -2.00 1.72
N LYS A 46 -6.98 -1.13 1.46
CA LYS A 46 -7.77 -0.48 2.50
C LYS A 46 -8.59 -1.47 3.32
N GLU A 47 -9.21 -2.47 2.70
CA GLU A 47 -9.96 -3.49 3.43
C GLU A 47 -9.03 -4.38 4.28
N ASP A 48 -7.86 -4.76 3.76
CA ASP A 48 -6.87 -5.51 4.52
C ASP A 48 -6.30 -4.72 5.71
N VAL A 49 -6.04 -3.42 5.53
CA VAL A 49 -5.63 -2.52 6.63
C VAL A 49 -6.72 -2.43 7.69
N ARG A 50 -7.99 -2.31 7.30
CA ARG A 50 -9.12 -2.28 8.25
C ARG A 50 -9.20 -3.58 9.05
N ALA A 51 -9.12 -4.73 8.37
CA ALA A 51 -9.14 -6.04 9.01
C ALA A 51 -7.95 -6.21 9.97
N HIS A 52 -6.75 -5.81 9.54
CA HIS A 52 -5.53 -5.84 10.37
C HIS A 52 -5.69 -4.96 11.61
N CYS A 53 -6.14 -3.71 11.45
CA CYS A 53 -6.34 -2.78 12.57
C CYS A 53 -7.41 -3.28 13.55
N LEU A 54 -8.52 -3.82 13.05
CA LEU A 54 -9.57 -4.42 13.88
C LEU A 54 -9.02 -5.60 14.70
N LYS A 55 -8.25 -6.50 14.08
CA LYS A 55 -7.61 -7.65 14.75
C LYS A 55 -6.63 -7.22 15.84
N ASN A 56 -5.97 -6.08 15.66
CA ASN A 56 -5.04 -5.49 16.63
C ASN A 56 -5.70 -4.53 17.63
N ASN A 57 -7.04 -4.49 17.71
CA ASN A 57 -7.80 -3.61 18.60
C ASN A 57 -7.46 -2.11 18.44
N MET A 58 -7.06 -1.68 17.25
CA MET A 58 -6.83 -0.26 16.96
C MET A 58 -8.17 0.47 16.89
N GLY A 59 -8.26 1.66 17.50
CA GLY A 59 -9.46 2.49 17.45
C GLY A 59 -9.85 2.91 16.03
N SER A 60 -11.13 3.17 15.79
CA SER A 60 -11.65 3.58 14.47
C SER A 60 -10.96 4.84 13.94
N ASP A 61 -10.74 5.82 14.82
CA ASP A 61 -10.13 7.10 14.45
C ASP A 61 -8.66 6.93 14.05
N ASP A 62 -7.93 6.09 14.77
CA ASP A 62 -6.52 5.82 14.48
C ASP A 62 -6.37 4.95 13.23
N THR A 63 -7.29 4.00 13.03
CA THR A 63 -7.39 3.23 11.78
C THR A 63 -7.60 4.15 10.58
N ASN A 64 -8.53 5.10 10.67
CA ASN A 64 -8.79 6.06 9.61
C ASN A 64 -7.58 6.97 9.35
N LYS A 65 -6.92 7.49 10.41
CA LYS A 65 -5.68 8.27 10.26
C LYS A 65 -4.58 7.46 9.57
N TYR A 66 -4.46 6.18 9.90
CA TYR A 66 -3.46 5.30 9.31
C TYR A 66 -3.73 5.04 7.82
N ILE A 67 -4.99 4.74 7.47
CA ILE A 67 -5.43 4.60 6.07
C ILE A 67 -5.18 5.90 5.28
N GLU A 68 -5.54 7.06 5.83
CA GLU A 68 -5.30 8.35 5.16
C GLU A 68 -3.81 8.68 5.02
N ARG A 69 -2.96 8.22 5.95
CA ARG A 69 -1.51 8.32 5.79
C ARG A 69 -1.02 7.47 4.62
N LEU A 70 -1.44 6.20 4.53
CA LEU A 70 -1.08 5.31 3.44
C LEU A 70 -1.61 5.84 2.09
N LYS A 71 -2.84 6.36 2.07
CA LYS A 71 -3.48 6.93 0.87
C LYS A 71 -2.69 8.10 0.29
N ARG A 72 -2.25 9.04 1.14
CA ARG A 72 -1.43 10.19 0.72
C ARG A 72 -0.10 9.74 0.13
N LEU A 73 0.53 8.74 0.72
CA LEU A 73 1.76 8.15 0.18
C LEU A 73 1.50 7.47 -1.17
N HIS A 74 0.39 6.77 -1.32
CA HIS A 74 0.04 6.09 -2.57
C HIS A 74 -0.25 7.09 -3.71
N GLN A 75 -1.03 8.14 -3.44
CA GLN A 75 -1.38 9.17 -4.43
C GLN A 75 -0.16 9.99 -4.86
N GLY A 76 0.68 10.43 -3.91
CA GLY A 76 1.89 11.20 -4.23
C GLY A 76 2.90 10.42 -5.07
N ASN A 77 2.84 9.07 -5.07
CA ASN A 77 3.68 8.25 -5.93
C ASN A 77 3.01 7.91 -7.27
N LYS A 78 1.67 7.85 -7.37
CA LYS A 78 0.98 7.73 -8.66
C LYS A 78 1.23 8.93 -9.58
N GLU A 79 1.33 10.14 -9.03
CA GLU A 79 1.64 11.35 -9.81
C GLU A 79 3.08 11.36 -10.34
N LEU A 80 4.02 10.71 -9.65
CA LEU A 80 5.42 10.55 -10.09
C LEU A 80 5.61 9.44 -11.14
N LEU A 81 4.59 8.62 -11.36
CA LEU A 81 4.61 7.46 -12.26
C LEU A 81 3.84 7.71 -13.56
N GLN A 82 3.16 8.84 -13.71
CA GLN A 82 2.62 9.25 -15.01
C GLN A 82 3.77 9.78 -15.87
N PRO A 83 3.94 9.31 -17.12
CA PRO A 83 4.89 9.94 -18.02
C PRO A 83 4.55 11.43 -18.13
N PRO A 84 5.56 12.34 -18.18
CA PRO A 84 5.29 13.75 -18.43
C PRO A 84 4.47 13.86 -19.72
N GLY A 85 3.36 14.60 -19.64
CA GLY A 85 2.23 14.51 -20.56
C GLY A 85 2.56 14.32 -22.03
N VAL A 86 1.79 13.43 -22.67
CA VAL A 86 1.60 13.41 -24.13
C VAL A 86 0.62 14.53 -24.50
#